data_AF-A0A9W8PJ03-F1
#
_entry.id   AF-A0A9W8PJ03-F1
#
_cell.length_a   1.000
_cell.length_b   1.000
_cell.length_c   1.000
_cell.angle_alpha   90.00
_cell.angle_beta   90.00
_cell.angle_gamma   90.00
#
_symmetry.space_group_name_H-M   'P 1'
#
loop_
_entity.id
_entity.type
_entity.pdbx_description
1 polymer ?
#
loop_
_entity_poly.entity_id
_entity_poly.type
_entity_poly.pdbx_seq_one_letter_code
_entity_poly.pdbx_strand_id
1 'polypeptide(L)'
;MYPDSAPETSNVEALDTQHRQAFERALARVLETEVAEQTFAQIIDGLPTRRSFSEFNPLPDAHPTRAHTELCPGMVERARTFRSEFEVTMLDFQLPAFT
;
A
#
# COMPACT_ATOMS: atom_id res chain seq x y z
N MET A 1 -17.01 -8.93 -32.49
CA MET A 1 -16.69 -9.22 -31.09
C MET A 1 -15.18 -9.38 -31.04
N TYR A 2 -14.44 -8.30 -30.77
CA TYR A 2 -12.99 -8.37 -30.60
C TYR A 2 -12.71 -9.00 -29.25
N PRO A 3 -11.74 -9.92 -29.12
CA PRO A 3 -11.32 -10.37 -27.81
C PRO A 3 -10.75 -9.16 -27.09
N ASP A 4 -11.32 -8.84 -25.92
CA ASP A 4 -10.76 -7.89 -24.99
C ASP A 4 -9.47 -8.54 -24.45
N SER A 5 -8.35 -8.33 -25.14
CA SER A 5 -7.07 -8.89 -24.71
C SER A 5 -6.69 -8.18 -23.43
N ALA A 6 -6.62 -8.92 -22.33
CA ALA A 6 -6.20 -8.40 -21.03
C ALA A 6 -4.89 -7.60 -21.19
N PRO A 7 -4.75 -6.46 -20.49
CA PRO A 7 -3.56 -5.61 -20.60
C PRO A 7 -2.31 -6.43 -20.27
N GLU A 8 -1.27 -6.27 -21.08
CA GLU A 8 0.01 -6.90 -20.83
C GLU A 8 0.57 -6.38 -19.50
N THR A 9 1.04 -7.30 -18.67
CA THR A 9 1.59 -7.00 -17.35
C THR A 9 3.02 -7.49 -17.26
N SER A 10 3.84 -6.78 -16.49
CA SER A 10 5.23 -7.15 -16.21
C SER A 10 5.59 -6.79 -14.79
N ASN A 11 6.65 -7.41 -14.26
CA ASN A 11 7.14 -7.18 -12.91
C ASN A 11 8.57 -6.63 -12.96
N VAL A 12 9.16 -6.40 -11.78
CA VAL A 12 10.53 -5.90 -11.68
C VAL A 12 11.62 -6.88 -12.14
N GLU A 13 11.29 -8.15 -12.39
CA GLU A 13 12.24 -9.15 -12.89
C GLU A 13 12.64 -8.89 -14.35
N ALA A 14 11.82 -8.15 -15.09
CA ALA A 14 12.15 -7.69 -16.44
C ALA A 14 13.23 -6.60 -16.47
N LEU A 15 13.55 -5.99 -15.32
CA LEU A 15 14.56 -4.94 -15.21
C LEU A 15 15.96 -5.55 -15.07
N ASP A 16 16.97 -4.86 -15.60
CA ASP A 16 18.35 -5.19 -15.24
C ASP A 16 18.62 -4.96 -13.75
N THR A 17 19.74 -5.51 -13.28
CA THR A 17 20.13 -5.47 -11.87
C THR A 17 20.20 -4.05 -11.30
N GLN A 18 20.70 -3.08 -12.07
CA GLN A 18 20.86 -1.71 -11.58
C GLN A 18 19.50 -1.03 -11.40
N HIS A 19 18.63 -1.14 -12.39
CA HIS A 19 17.28 -0.56 -12.32
C HIS A 19 16.42 -1.24 -11.26
N ARG A 20 16.48 -2.57 -11.16
CA ARG A 20 15.78 -3.33 -10.11
C ARG A 20 16.20 -2.88 -8.71
N GLN A 21 17.51 -2.79 -8.44
CA GLN A 21 18.02 -2.36 -7.14
C GLN A 21 17.67 -0.90 -6.82
N ALA A 22 17.61 -0.02 -7.83
CA ALA A 22 17.19 1.36 -7.64
C ALA A 22 15.71 1.42 -7.23
N PHE A 23 14.85 0.64 -7.91
CA PHE A 23 13.43 0.55 -7.61
C PHE A 23 13.17 -0.04 -6.21
N GLU A 24 13.78 -1.19 -5.89
CA GLU A 24 13.66 -1.85 -4.57
C GLU A 24 13.99 -0.88 -3.43
N ARG A 25 15.10 -0.14 -3.58
CA ARG A 25 15.53 0.85 -2.59
C ARG A 25 14.58 2.04 -2.47
N ALA A 26 14.05 2.52 -3.60
CA ALA A 26 13.09 3.62 -3.60
C ALA A 26 11.79 3.20 -2.88
N LEU A 27 11.29 2.01 -3.21
CA LEU A 27 10.08 1.46 -2.59
C LEU A 27 10.30 1.22 -1.08
N ALA A 28 11.42 0.61 -0.69
CA ALA A 28 11.75 0.39 0.72
C ALA A 28 11.73 1.70 1.51
N ARG A 29 12.34 2.77 0.98
CA ARG A 29 12.34 4.09 1.63
C ARG A 29 10.94 4.69 1.77
N VAL A 30 10.07 4.49 0.79
CA VAL A 30 8.67 4.93 0.88
C VAL A 30 7.94 4.16 1.99
N LEU A 31 8.13 2.84 2.05
CA LEU A 31 7.52 1.97 3.07
C LEU A 31 8.10 2.18 4.48
N GLU A 32 9.30 2.76 4.59
CA GLU A 32 9.92 3.15 5.87
C GLU A 32 9.37 4.47 6.44
N THR A 33 8.58 5.22 5.67
CA THR A 33 7.97 6.45 6.18
C THR A 33 6.93 6.17 7.26
N GLU A 34 6.83 7.08 8.24
CA GLU A 34 5.82 6.99 9.30
C GLU A 34 4.40 6.96 8.73
N VAL A 35 4.13 7.75 7.69
CA VAL A 35 2.82 7.77 7.03
C VAL A 35 2.47 6.41 6.42
N ALA A 36 3.43 5.72 5.79
CA ALA A 36 3.21 4.37 5.26
C ALA A 36 2.96 3.37 6.40
N GLU A 37 3.80 3.36 7.43
CA GLU A 37 3.64 2.46 8.58
C GLU A 37 2.26 2.62 9.24
N GLN A 38 1.86 3.86 9.53
CA GLN A 38 0.56 4.16 10.14
C GLN A 38 -0.62 3.82 9.20
N THR A 39 -0.47 4.03 7.90
CA THR A 39 -1.52 3.71 6.92
C THR A 39 -1.72 2.21 6.81
N PHE A 40 -0.64 1.43 6.66
CA PHE A 40 -0.73 -0.03 6.63
C PHE A 40 -1.26 -0.60 7.94
N ALA A 41 -0.87 -0.03 9.09
CA ALA A 41 -1.41 -0.45 10.38
C ALA A 41 -2.94 -0.23 10.45
N GLN A 42 -3.45 0.92 9.99
CA GLN A 42 -4.89 1.19 9.90
C GLN A 42 -5.63 0.25 8.94
N ILE A 43 -5.01 -0.09 7.80
CA ILE A 43 -5.57 -1.06 6.85
C ILE A 43 -5.68 -2.45 7.50
N ILE A 44 -4.64 -2.89 8.19
CA ILE A 44 -4.61 -4.18 8.90
C ILE A 44 -5.61 -4.20 10.06
N ASP A 45 -5.76 -3.08 10.78
CA ASP A 45 -6.76 -2.89 11.84
C ASP A 45 -8.20 -2.95 11.29
N GLY A 46 -8.36 -2.74 9.98
CA GLY A 46 -9.66 -2.76 9.29
C GLY A 46 -10.46 -1.47 9.45
N LEU A 47 -9.89 -0.44 10.09
CA LEU A 47 -10.55 0.84 10.28
C LEU A 47 -9.51 1.98 10.36
N PRO A 48 -9.71 3.10 9.63
CA PRO A 48 -8.86 4.26 9.82
C PRO A 48 -9.08 4.88 11.20
N THR A 49 -8.05 5.56 11.72
CA THR A 49 -8.20 6.42 12.88
C THR A 49 -9.11 7.60 12.55
N ARG A 50 -9.76 8.16 13.58
CA ARG A 50 -10.61 9.35 13.45
C ARG A 50 -9.89 10.48 12.74
N ARG A 51 -8.62 10.69 13.09
CA ARG A 51 -7.77 11.73 12.51
C ARG A 51 -7.62 11.50 11.00
N SER A 52 -7.08 10.34 10.59
CA SER A 52 -6.84 10.03 9.18
C SER A 52 -8.11 10.07 8.33
N PHE A 53 -9.24 9.61 8.85
CA PHE A 53 -10.51 9.68 8.14
C PHE A 53 -11.00 11.13 7.95
N SER A 54 -10.89 11.96 9.00
CA SER A 54 -11.36 13.35 8.99
C SER A 54 -10.60 14.29 8.08
N GLU A 55 -9.38 13.92 7.67
CA GLU A 55 -8.56 14.72 6.74
C GLU A 55 -9.19 14.80 5.34
N PHE A 56 -9.99 13.80 4.95
CA PHE A 56 -10.56 13.70 3.60
C PHE A 56 -12.09 13.57 3.58
N ASN A 57 -12.72 13.27 4.71
CA ASN A 57 -14.15 13.01 4.78
C ASN A 57 -14.79 13.75 5.97
N PRO A 58 -16.01 14.30 5.80
CA PRO A 58 -16.81 14.68 6.95
C PRO A 58 -17.12 13.44 7.80
N LEU A 59 -17.19 13.59 9.13
CA LEU A 59 -17.45 12.49 10.09
C LEU A 59 -18.92 12.52 10.56
N PRO A 60 -19.82 11.67 10.00
CA PRO A 60 -21.19 11.55 10.51
C PRO A 60 -21.19 11.07 11.96
N ASP A 61 -22.17 11.51 12.75
CA ASP A 61 -22.23 11.24 14.20
C ASP A 61 -22.26 9.76 14.59
N ALA A 62 -22.78 8.88 13.73
CA ALA A 62 -22.86 7.44 13.97
C ALA A 62 -21.72 6.62 13.32
N HIS A 63 -20.71 7.26 12.73
CA HIS A 63 -19.66 6.53 12.01
C HIS A 63 -18.71 5.80 12.99
N PRO A 64 -18.40 4.50 12.79
CA PRO A 64 -17.55 3.72 13.69
C PRO A 64 -16.19 4.36 13.97
N THR A 65 -15.60 5.01 12.96
CA THR A 65 -14.32 5.74 13.07
C THR A 65 -14.32 6.87 14.10
N ARG A 66 -15.48 7.37 14.57
CA ARG A 66 -15.49 8.39 15.64
C ARG A 66 -14.91 7.89 16.95
N ALA A 67 -15.13 6.62 17.27
CA ALA A 67 -14.59 6.01 18.49
C ALA A 67 -13.15 5.49 18.30
N HIS A 68 -12.70 5.35 17.05
CA HIS A 68 -11.40 4.79 16.71
C HIS A 68 -10.31 5.87 16.71
N THR A 69 -9.89 6.32 17.90
CA THR A 69 -8.86 7.36 18.02
C THR A 69 -7.44 6.85 17.96
N GLU A 70 -7.25 5.58 18.29
CA GLU A 70 -5.97 4.88 18.35
C GLU A 70 -6.12 3.52 17.68
N LEU A 71 -5.02 2.99 17.18
CA LEU A 71 -4.97 1.64 16.61
C LEU A 71 -5.18 0.59 17.70
N CYS A 72 -5.76 -0.55 17.33
CA CYS A 72 -5.77 -1.72 18.20
C CYS A 72 -4.33 -2.15 18.55
N PRO A 73 -4.10 -2.70 19.75
CA PRO A 73 -2.77 -3.17 20.14
C PRO A 73 -2.20 -4.18 19.14
N GLY A 74 -0.94 -4.00 18.75
CA GLY A 74 -0.23 -4.92 17.85
C GLY A 74 -0.33 -4.60 16.35
N MET A 75 -1.14 -3.63 15.92
CA MET A 75 -1.32 -3.36 14.48
C MET A 75 -0.10 -2.70 13.84
N VAL A 76 0.65 -1.90 14.59
CA VAL A 76 1.91 -1.31 14.12
C VAL A 76 2.97 -2.39 13.92
N GLU A 77 3.08 -3.32 14.87
CA GLU A 77 4.00 -4.46 14.79
C GLU A 77 3.66 -5.34 13.58
N ARG A 78 2.38 -5.62 13.35
CA ARG A 78 1.91 -6.34 12.16
C ARG A 78 2.25 -5.62 10.86
N ALA A 79 2.09 -4.30 10.81
CA ALA A 79 2.49 -3.52 9.64
C ALA A 79 4.00 -3.59 9.39
N ARG A 80 4.82 -3.59 10.45
CA ARG A 80 6.27 -3.79 10.35
C ARG A 80 6.65 -5.18 9.85
N THR A 81 5.99 -6.22 10.35
CA THR A 81 6.17 -7.60 9.86
C THR A 81 5.82 -7.69 8.38
N PHE A 82 4.64 -7.20 7.98
CA PHE A 82 4.21 -7.17 6.59
C PHE A 82 5.25 -6.47 5.69
N ARG A 83 5.75 -5.30 6.12
CA ARG A 83 6.80 -4.58 5.39
C ARG A 83 8.09 -5.40 5.27
N SER A 84 8.53 -6.07 6.33
CA SER A 84 9.77 -6.86 6.31
C SER A 84 9.70 -8.10 5.41
N GLU A 85 8.50 -8.62 5.21
CA GLU A 85 8.22 -9.78 4.36
C GLU A 85 7.81 -9.38 2.95
N PHE A 86 7.74 -8.07 2.65
CA PHE A 86 7.29 -7.57 1.36
C PHE A 86 8.34 -7.81 0.27
N GLU A 87 8.05 -8.74 -0.63
CA GLU A 87 8.80 -8.97 -1.86
C GLU A 87 8.27 -8.11 -3.02
N VAL A 88 9.15 -7.31 -3.61
CA VAL A 88 8.78 -6.41 -4.72
C VAL A 88 8.28 -7.13 -5.97
N THR A 89 8.63 -8.40 -6.12
CA THR A 89 8.21 -9.30 -7.21
C THR A 89 6.72 -9.64 -7.15
N MET A 90 6.05 -9.36 -6.02
CA MET A 90 4.59 -9.46 -5.91
C MET A 90 3.84 -8.35 -6.65
N LEU A 91 4.53 -7.32 -7.15
CA LEU A 91 3.93 -6.22 -7.89
C LEU A 91 3.94 -6.48 -9.39
N ASP A 92 2.75 -6.57 -9.96
CA ASP A 92 2.53 -6.55 -11.41
C ASP A 92 2.15 -5.14 -11.87
N PHE A 93 2.85 -4.66 -12.89
CA PHE A 93 2.64 -3.36 -13.51
C PHE A 93 2.02 -3.56 -14.89
N GLN A 94 0.91 -2.87 -15.14
CA GLN A 94 0.32 -2.81 -16.47
C GLN A 94 1.27 -2.03 -17.39
N LEU A 95 1.66 -2.67 -18.49
CA LEU A 95 2.46 -2.02 -19.51
C LEU A 95 1.56 -1.06 -20.32
N PRO A 96 2.09 0.11 -20.70
CA PRO A 96 1.37 0.99 -21.59
C PRO A 96 1.09 0.27 -22.92
N ALA A 97 -0.13 0.38 -23.43
CA ALA A 97 -0.40 0.02 -24.81
C ALA A 97 0.31 1.03 -25.72
N PHE A 98 1.46 0.65 -26.28
CA PHE A 98 2.10 1.44 -27.33
C PHE A 98 1.32 1.21 -28.63
N THR A 99 0.41 2.13 -28.94
CA THR A 99 -0.27 2.24 -30.25
C THR A 99 0.54 3.08 -31.21
#